data_AF-A0A4S8KDQ8-F1
#
_entry.id   AF-A0A4S8KDQ8-F1
#
_cell.length_a   1.000
_cell.length_b   1.000
_cell.length_c   1.000
_cell.angle_alpha   90.00
_cell.angle_beta   90.00
_cell.angle_gamma   90.00
#
_symmetry.space_group_name_H-M   'P 1'
#
loop_
_entity.id
_entity.type
_entity.pdbx_description
1 polymer ?
#
loop_
_entity_poly.entity_id
_entity_poly.type
_entity_poly.pdbx_seq_one_letter_code
_entity_poly.pdbx_strand_id
1 'polypeptide(L)'
;MESLRLFFLFLYLFVSVHCSACELNSTKPHRHKWFEPTSQHTIVVDANGSGDFLSVQEAVDSVPENNTKRVIIHIHAGCYIEKVVVPATKPYVTFQGTGRNVTVIEWHDRANDRGPNGQQLRTYNTASVTVFANHFTARNISFKNTAPAPMPGMEGWQAAAFRISGDKANSPCERTGFAFVNCRVTGSGKLYVGRAMGQYSRIVFAYTYFDDVVAPGGWDDWNHNSNKNKTAFFGVYRCYGPGAAAVRGVSWARELDFETARPFLVKSFVNGRHWLGPSDP
;
A
#
# COMPACT_ATOMS: atom_id res chain seq x y z
N MET A 1 -6.97 65.49 26.77
CA MET A 1 -6.47 65.86 25.44
C MET A 1 -5.17 65.11 25.22
N GLU A 2 -4.96 64.18 24.29
CA GLU A 2 -5.76 63.39 23.34
C GLU A 2 -4.80 62.22 23.00
N SER A 3 -5.10 60.95 23.26
CA SER A 3 -5.74 59.99 22.36
C SER A 3 -5.40 60.17 20.87
N LEU A 4 -4.58 59.28 20.29
CA LEU A 4 -4.89 58.72 18.99
C LEU A 4 -4.36 57.29 18.84
N ARG A 5 -5.28 56.43 18.43
CA ARG A 5 -5.19 54.98 18.27
C ARG A 5 -4.57 54.67 16.91
N LEU A 6 -3.78 53.60 16.79
CA LEU A 6 -3.70 52.85 15.54
C LEU A 6 -3.70 51.35 15.81
N PHE A 7 -4.88 50.76 15.56
CA PHE A 7 -5.13 49.33 15.42
C PHE A 7 -4.45 48.84 14.13
N PHE A 8 -3.57 47.84 14.21
CA PHE A 8 -3.27 46.99 13.06
C PHE A 8 -4.01 45.66 13.23
N LEU A 9 -5.11 45.54 12.49
CA LEU A 9 -5.84 44.29 12.29
C LEU A 9 -4.97 43.32 11.49
N PHE A 10 -4.65 42.17 12.10
CA PHE A 10 -4.18 40.99 11.38
C PHE A 10 -5.31 40.47 10.48
N LEU A 11 -5.22 40.73 9.17
CA LEU A 11 -6.05 40.04 8.19
C LEU A 11 -5.36 38.72 7.81
N TYR A 12 -5.54 37.69 8.63
CA TYR A 12 -5.31 36.31 8.18
C TYR A 12 -6.41 35.96 7.18
N LEU A 13 -6.09 36.02 5.90
CA LEU A 13 -6.95 35.48 4.85
C LEU A 13 -6.91 33.94 4.96
N PHE A 14 -7.78 33.37 5.78
CA PHE A 14 -8.11 31.95 5.71
C PHE A 14 -8.81 31.71 4.38
N VAL A 15 -8.08 31.21 3.38
CA VAL A 15 -8.71 30.51 2.27
C VAL A 15 -9.26 29.20 2.84
N SER A 16 -10.49 29.26 3.31
CA SER A 16 -11.28 28.09 3.69
C SER A 16 -11.58 27.31 2.42
N VAL A 17 -10.77 26.31 2.11
CA VAL A 17 -11.15 25.25 1.17
C VAL A 17 -12.27 24.50 1.85
N HIS A 18 -13.51 24.89 1.56
CA HIS A 18 -14.69 24.11 1.88
C HIS A 18 -14.60 22.78 1.12
N CYS A 19 -14.01 21.78 1.75
CA CYS A 19 -14.32 20.40 1.41
C CYS A 19 -15.76 20.19 1.89
N SER A 20 -16.71 20.07 0.96
CA SER A 20 -18.05 19.58 1.31
C SER A 20 -17.87 18.23 1.98
N ALA A 21 -17.97 18.22 3.31
CA ALA A 21 -18.13 17.00 4.07
C ALA A 21 -19.38 16.32 3.51
N CYS A 22 -19.24 15.14 2.91
CA CYS A 22 -20.38 14.24 2.79
C CYS A 22 -20.79 13.86 4.22
N GLU A 23 -21.75 14.60 4.77
CA GLU A 23 -22.40 14.28 6.04
C GLU A 23 -23.06 12.91 5.92
N LEU A 24 -22.48 11.91 6.59
CA LEU A 24 -23.13 10.63 6.85
C LEU A 24 -24.13 10.82 7.98
N ASN A 25 -25.35 11.23 7.65
CA ASN A 25 -26.48 11.08 8.56
C ASN A 25 -26.84 9.59 8.65
N SER A 26 -26.44 8.93 9.74
CA SER A 26 -26.88 7.57 10.07
C SER A 26 -27.34 7.50 11.52
N THR A 27 -28.64 7.68 11.73
CA THR A 27 -29.33 7.40 12.99
C THR A 27 -30.43 6.36 12.78
N LYS A 28 -30.05 5.10 12.47
CA LYS A 28 -30.89 3.92 12.76
C LYS A 28 -30.02 2.71 13.12
N PRO A 29 -30.32 1.97 14.19
CA PRO A 29 -29.58 0.77 14.53
C PRO A 29 -29.97 -0.34 13.55
N HIS A 30 -29.14 -0.55 12.53
CA HIS A 30 -29.30 -1.67 11.62
C HIS A 30 -28.87 -2.95 12.36
N ARG A 31 -29.85 -3.76 12.81
CA ARG A 31 -29.64 -5.18 13.10
C ARG A 31 -29.17 -5.84 11.80
N HIS A 32 -27.87 -6.02 11.66
CA HIS A 32 -27.30 -6.80 10.56
C HIS A 32 -27.67 -8.27 10.77
N LYS A 33 -28.71 -8.72 10.05
CA LYS A 33 -28.96 -10.14 9.85
C LYS A 33 -27.80 -10.67 9.01
N TRP A 34 -27.02 -11.58 9.57
CA TRP A 34 -25.98 -12.29 8.85
C TRP A 34 -26.64 -13.01 7.67
N PHE A 35 -26.31 -12.58 6.46
CA PHE A 35 -26.51 -13.37 5.25
C PHE A 35 -25.23 -14.17 5.06
N GLU A 36 -25.36 -15.48 4.88
CA GLU A 36 -24.22 -16.29 4.47
C GLU A 36 -23.66 -15.73 3.14
N PRO A 37 -22.34 -15.54 3.01
CA PRO A 37 -21.77 -14.93 1.82
C PRO A 37 -22.06 -15.77 0.57
N THR A 38 -22.66 -15.12 -0.44
CA THR A 38 -22.76 -15.63 -1.81
C THR A 38 -21.35 -15.95 -2.33
N SER A 39 -21.15 -17.20 -2.77
CA SER A 39 -19.91 -17.82 -3.31
C SER A 39 -18.66 -16.92 -3.38
N GLN A 40 -17.85 -16.98 -2.33
CA GLN A 40 -16.53 -16.37 -2.23
C GLN A 40 -15.59 -16.95 -3.31
N HIS A 41 -15.04 -16.13 -4.21
CA HIS A 41 -13.99 -16.58 -5.13
C HIS A 41 -12.63 -16.46 -4.44
N THR A 42 -12.32 -17.48 -3.65
CA THR A 42 -11.01 -17.69 -3.04
C THR A 42 -10.17 -18.56 -3.96
N ILE A 43 -8.93 -18.15 -4.17
CA ILE A 43 -7.88 -18.92 -4.84
C ILE A 43 -6.85 -19.25 -3.76
N VAL A 44 -6.48 -20.52 -3.62
CA VAL A 44 -5.49 -20.99 -2.65
C VAL A 44 -4.15 -21.18 -3.33
N VAL A 45 -3.10 -20.60 -2.76
CA VAL A 45 -1.71 -20.79 -3.20
C VAL A 45 -0.97 -21.54 -2.12
N ASP A 46 -0.37 -22.68 -2.46
CA ASP A 46 0.39 -23.50 -1.53
C ASP A 46 1.61 -24.09 -2.23
N ALA A 47 2.80 -23.73 -1.76
CA ALA A 47 4.06 -24.21 -2.31
C ALA A 47 4.22 -25.74 -2.21
N ASN A 48 3.46 -26.40 -1.32
CA ASN A 48 3.49 -27.86 -1.14
C ASN A 48 2.48 -28.61 -2.03
N GLY A 49 1.67 -27.89 -2.83
CA GLY A 49 0.74 -28.51 -3.80
C GLY A 49 -0.66 -28.83 -3.28
N SER A 50 -1.01 -28.41 -2.06
CA SER A 50 -2.39 -28.55 -1.52
C SER A 50 -3.35 -27.44 -1.96
N GLY A 51 -2.87 -26.43 -2.70
CA GLY A 51 -3.67 -25.30 -3.20
C GLY A 51 -4.04 -25.44 -4.67
N ASP A 52 -4.77 -24.44 -5.19
CA ASP A 52 -5.11 -24.33 -6.61
C ASP A 52 -3.88 -24.01 -7.47
N PHE A 53 -2.91 -23.29 -6.90
CA PHE A 53 -1.65 -22.91 -7.56
C PHE A 53 -0.44 -23.13 -6.65
N LEU A 54 0.72 -23.38 -7.27
CA LEU A 54 2.01 -23.48 -6.59
C LEU A 54 2.67 -22.10 -6.43
N SER A 55 2.40 -21.17 -7.35
CA SER A 55 2.96 -19.81 -7.35
C SER A 55 1.90 -18.74 -7.14
N VAL A 56 2.34 -17.61 -6.59
CA VAL A 56 1.50 -16.42 -6.41
C VAL A 56 1.23 -15.73 -7.75
N GLN A 57 2.21 -15.71 -8.66
CA GLN A 57 2.01 -15.12 -9.99
C GLN A 57 0.96 -15.88 -10.81
N GLU A 58 0.94 -17.22 -10.80
CA GLU A 58 -0.09 -17.99 -11.52
C GLU A 58 -1.50 -17.70 -10.98
N ALA A 59 -1.64 -17.56 -9.66
CA ALA A 59 -2.91 -17.18 -9.05
C ALA A 59 -3.35 -15.75 -9.41
N VAL A 60 -2.41 -14.82 -9.59
CA VAL A 60 -2.71 -13.49 -10.14
C VAL A 60 -3.09 -13.59 -11.61
N ASP A 61 -2.42 -14.46 -12.36
CA ASP A 61 -2.64 -14.68 -13.79
C ASP A 61 -4.03 -15.27 -14.08
N SER A 62 -4.55 -16.09 -13.17
CA SER A 62 -5.91 -16.65 -13.27
C SER A 62 -7.04 -15.67 -12.97
N VAL A 63 -6.75 -14.51 -12.35
CA VAL A 63 -7.78 -13.47 -12.14
C VAL A 63 -8.18 -12.87 -13.50
N PRO A 64 -9.48 -12.77 -13.82
CA PRO A 64 -9.93 -12.22 -15.09
C PRO A 64 -9.48 -10.77 -15.32
N GLU A 65 -9.23 -10.41 -16.57
CA GLU A 65 -9.04 -9.02 -16.98
C GLU A 65 -10.30 -8.19 -16.71
N ASN A 66 -10.14 -6.93 -16.32
CA ASN A 66 -11.18 -5.99 -15.91
C ASN A 66 -12.09 -6.52 -14.80
N ASN A 67 -11.52 -7.32 -13.89
CA ASN A 67 -12.23 -7.92 -12.76
C ASN A 67 -13.00 -6.87 -11.95
N THR A 68 -14.28 -7.11 -11.68
CA THR A 68 -15.14 -6.20 -10.90
C THR A 68 -15.50 -6.73 -9.51
N LYS A 69 -15.08 -7.96 -9.19
CA LYS A 69 -15.40 -8.65 -7.93
C LYS A 69 -14.14 -8.83 -7.10
N ARG A 70 -14.24 -8.87 -5.78
CA ARG A 70 -13.05 -9.14 -4.97
C ARG A 70 -12.61 -10.58 -5.14
N VAL A 71 -11.34 -10.78 -5.48
CA VAL A 71 -10.68 -12.09 -5.51
C VAL A 71 -9.68 -12.15 -4.37
N ILE A 72 -9.78 -13.19 -3.56
CA ILE A 72 -8.89 -13.41 -2.41
C ILE A 72 -7.91 -14.49 -2.81
N ILE A 73 -6.64 -14.14 -2.87
CA ILE A 73 -5.56 -15.09 -3.04
C ILE A 73 -5.06 -15.40 -1.62
N HIS A 74 -5.46 -16.56 -1.11
CA HIS A 74 -5.07 -17.08 0.19
C HIS A 74 -3.74 -17.83 0.04
N ILE A 75 -2.68 -17.27 0.61
CA ILE A 75 -1.31 -17.74 0.44
C ILE A 75 -0.91 -18.47 1.72
N HIS A 76 -0.71 -19.78 1.62
CA HIS A 76 -0.32 -20.62 2.74
C HIS A 76 1.09 -20.28 3.26
N ALA A 77 1.45 -20.86 4.40
CA ALA A 77 2.79 -20.72 4.95
C ALA A 77 3.82 -21.27 3.95
N GLY A 78 4.85 -20.48 3.67
CA GLY A 78 5.85 -20.78 2.66
C GLY A 78 6.74 -19.58 2.33
N CYS A 79 7.88 -19.87 1.72
CA CYS A 79 8.76 -18.89 1.10
C CYS A 79 8.65 -19.01 -0.41
N TYR A 80 8.03 -18.01 -1.03
CA TYR A 80 7.74 -17.95 -2.45
C TYR A 80 8.82 -17.10 -3.13
N ILE A 81 9.77 -17.77 -3.79
CA ILE A 81 10.90 -17.12 -4.47
C ILE A 81 10.50 -16.81 -5.91
N GLU A 82 9.81 -15.71 -6.10
CA GLU A 82 9.25 -15.29 -7.40
C GLU A 82 9.08 -13.77 -7.48
N LYS A 83 8.99 -13.25 -8.71
CA LYS A 83 8.53 -11.89 -8.95
C LYS A 83 7.04 -11.89 -9.21
N VAL A 84 6.32 -11.07 -8.46
CA VAL A 84 4.86 -10.92 -8.61
C VAL A 84 4.51 -9.55 -9.16
N VAL A 85 3.72 -9.51 -10.23
CA VAL A 85 3.15 -8.30 -10.79
C VAL A 85 1.64 -8.42 -10.79
N VAL A 86 0.96 -7.49 -10.13
CA VAL A 86 -0.51 -7.36 -10.17
C VAL A 86 -0.87 -6.26 -11.18
N PRO A 87 -1.31 -6.60 -12.40
CA PRO A 87 -1.55 -5.63 -13.48
C PRO A 87 -2.68 -4.66 -13.16
N ALA A 88 -2.65 -3.46 -13.77
CA ALA A 88 -3.69 -2.43 -13.58
C ALA A 88 -5.09 -2.91 -14.00
N THR A 89 -5.13 -3.86 -14.93
CA THR A 89 -6.32 -4.48 -15.49
C THR A 89 -6.97 -5.50 -14.56
N LYS A 90 -6.33 -5.86 -13.44
CA LYS A 90 -6.85 -6.84 -12.47
C LYS A 90 -7.13 -6.19 -11.10
N PRO A 91 -8.10 -5.27 -10.98
CA PRO A 91 -8.38 -4.61 -9.72
C PRO A 91 -9.07 -5.56 -8.73
N TYR A 92 -9.21 -5.10 -7.47
CA TYR A 92 -9.86 -5.84 -6.38
C TYR A 92 -9.20 -7.16 -5.95
N VAL A 93 -7.89 -7.30 -6.17
CA VAL A 93 -7.11 -8.45 -5.68
C VAL A 93 -6.71 -8.26 -4.21
N THR A 94 -6.88 -9.30 -3.41
CA THR A 94 -6.42 -9.35 -2.00
C THR A 94 -5.39 -10.45 -1.82
N PHE A 95 -4.22 -10.12 -1.30
CA PHE A 95 -3.27 -11.11 -0.77
C PHE A 95 -3.52 -11.32 0.72
N GLN A 96 -3.87 -12.54 1.09
CA GLN A 96 -4.09 -12.93 2.48
C GLN A 96 -3.12 -14.06 2.83
N GLY A 97 -2.06 -13.74 3.56
CA GLY A 97 -1.15 -14.76 4.07
C GLY A 97 -1.70 -15.45 5.33
N THR A 98 -1.28 -16.69 5.57
CA THR A 98 -1.56 -17.41 6.83
C THR A 98 -0.93 -16.71 8.04
N GLY A 99 0.18 -16.00 7.84
CA GLY A 99 0.79 -15.18 8.88
C GLY A 99 2.05 -14.47 8.39
N ARG A 100 2.26 -13.22 8.82
CA ARG A 100 3.40 -12.41 8.34
C ARG A 100 4.77 -13.03 8.61
N ASN A 101 4.88 -13.89 9.63
CA ASN A 101 6.13 -14.55 10.00
C ASN A 101 6.39 -15.85 9.22
N VAL A 102 5.38 -16.38 8.54
CA VAL A 102 5.42 -17.71 7.90
C VAL A 102 5.08 -17.67 6.41
N THR A 103 4.52 -16.57 5.91
CA THR A 103 4.21 -16.36 4.50
C THR A 103 5.06 -15.21 3.96
N VAL A 104 6.01 -15.52 3.07
CA VAL A 104 6.98 -14.56 2.53
C VAL A 104 7.03 -14.67 1.01
N ILE A 105 6.92 -13.55 0.31
CA ILE A 105 7.27 -13.45 -1.12
C ILE A 105 8.62 -12.73 -1.20
N GLU A 106 9.61 -13.36 -1.86
CA GLU A 106 10.94 -12.79 -2.00
C GLU A 106 11.56 -12.92 -3.39
N TRP A 107 12.40 -11.94 -3.70
CA TRP A 107 13.26 -11.90 -4.89
C TRP A 107 14.59 -11.21 -4.54
N HIS A 108 15.49 -11.03 -5.50
CA HIS A 108 16.88 -10.59 -5.22
C HIS A 108 17.45 -9.55 -6.20
N ASP A 109 16.62 -8.95 -7.05
CA ASP A 109 17.07 -7.98 -8.06
C ASP A 109 17.62 -6.69 -7.43
N ARG A 110 18.65 -6.13 -8.07
CA ARG A 110 19.26 -4.82 -7.81
C ARG A 110 19.22 -3.94 -9.06
N ALA A 111 19.31 -2.62 -8.87
CA ALA A 111 19.11 -1.66 -9.96
C ALA A 111 20.14 -1.82 -11.11
N ASN A 112 21.35 -2.30 -10.81
CA ASN A 112 22.40 -2.56 -11.79
C ASN A 112 22.34 -3.97 -12.41
N ASP A 113 21.47 -4.87 -11.90
CA ASP A 113 21.30 -6.17 -12.54
C ASP A 113 20.72 -5.99 -13.95
N ARG A 114 21.04 -6.94 -14.83
CA ARG A 114 20.65 -6.90 -16.24
C ARG A 114 19.31 -7.61 -16.41
N GLY A 115 18.33 -6.89 -16.95
CA GLY A 115 17.05 -7.48 -17.32
C GLY A 115 17.15 -8.35 -18.57
N PRO A 116 16.05 -9.01 -18.98
CA PRO A 116 16.01 -9.87 -20.16
C PRO A 116 16.42 -9.17 -21.47
N ASN A 117 16.29 -7.84 -21.54
CA ASN A 117 16.68 -7.01 -22.68
C ASN A 117 18.16 -6.55 -22.63
N GLY A 118 18.96 -7.03 -21.68
CA GLY A 118 20.35 -6.64 -21.49
C GLY A 118 20.56 -5.23 -20.92
N GLN A 119 19.49 -4.48 -20.64
CA GLN A 119 19.57 -3.18 -19.99
C GLN A 119 19.56 -3.33 -18.47
N GLN A 120 20.11 -2.35 -17.76
CA GLN A 120 19.99 -2.30 -16.30
C GLN A 120 18.52 -2.23 -15.91
N LEU A 121 18.13 -2.99 -14.89
CA LEU A 121 16.78 -3.00 -14.35
C LEU A 121 16.35 -1.61 -13.87
N ARG A 122 17.28 -0.82 -13.33
CA ARG A 122 17.01 0.39 -12.54
C ARG A 122 16.16 0.06 -11.31
N THR A 123 16.11 0.95 -10.32
CA THR A 123 15.33 0.73 -9.09
C THR A 123 13.87 0.38 -9.34
N TYR A 124 13.30 0.88 -10.45
CA TYR A 124 11.92 0.62 -10.84
C TYR A 124 11.60 -0.87 -11.01
N ASN A 125 12.51 -1.67 -11.56
CA ASN A 125 12.25 -3.08 -11.89
C ASN A 125 12.74 -4.07 -10.83
N THR A 126 13.28 -3.61 -9.69
CA THR A 126 13.89 -4.50 -8.68
C THR A 126 12.91 -5.05 -7.66
N ALA A 127 11.66 -4.57 -7.68
CA ALA A 127 10.64 -4.96 -6.71
C ALA A 127 10.30 -6.46 -6.80
N SER A 128 10.33 -7.16 -5.67
CA SER A 128 9.84 -8.56 -5.58
C SER A 128 8.35 -8.63 -5.87
N VAL A 129 7.56 -7.66 -5.39
CA VAL A 129 6.15 -7.52 -5.77
C VAL A 129 5.86 -6.12 -6.28
N THR A 130 5.25 -6.02 -7.46
CA THR A 130 4.80 -4.76 -8.08
C THR A 130 3.29 -4.77 -8.25
N VAL A 131 2.60 -3.75 -7.72
CA VAL A 131 1.15 -3.62 -7.82
C VAL A 131 0.76 -2.40 -8.63
N PHE A 132 0.14 -2.63 -9.78
CA PHE A 132 -0.51 -1.62 -10.62
C PHE A 132 -2.04 -1.59 -10.46
N ALA A 133 -2.63 -2.63 -9.87
CA ALA A 133 -4.07 -2.78 -9.69
C ALA A 133 -4.68 -1.77 -8.69
N ASN A 134 -5.87 -1.25 -9.02
CA ASN A 134 -6.70 -0.51 -8.07
C ASN A 134 -7.33 -1.44 -7.01
N HIS A 135 -7.59 -0.89 -5.82
CA HIS A 135 -8.22 -1.60 -4.69
C HIS A 135 -7.47 -2.85 -4.19
N PHE A 136 -6.17 -2.93 -4.46
CA PHE A 136 -5.33 -3.99 -3.93
C PHE A 136 -5.24 -3.93 -2.40
N THR A 137 -5.13 -5.09 -1.77
CA THR A 137 -4.97 -5.20 -0.31
C THR A 137 -4.03 -6.34 0.00
N ALA A 138 -3.13 -6.16 0.96
CA ALA A 138 -2.28 -7.22 1.48
C ALA A 138 -2.36 -7.27 3.00
N ARG A 139 -2.48 -8.49 3.56
CA ARG A 139 -2.60 -8.73 5.00
C ARG A 139 -1.84 -10.00 5.37
N ASN A 140 -1.28 -9.99 6.59
CA ASN A 140 -0.61 -11.16 7.19
C ASN A 140 0.45 -11.81 6.29
N ILE A 141 1.20 -11.00 5.54
CA ILE A 141 2.23 -11.46 4.60
C ILE A 141 3.47 -10.56 4.68
N SER A 142 4.63 -11.13 4.36
CA SER A 142 5.90 -10.41 4.26
C SER A 142 6.36 -10.30 2.81
N PHE A 143 6.90 -9.14 2.45
CA PHE A 143 7.55 -8.89 1.17
C PHE A 143 9.02 -8.60 1.43
N LYS A 144 9.91 -9.27 0.71
CA LYS A 144 11.34 -9.19 0.96
C LYS A 144 12.13 -9.11 -0.32
N ASN A 145 13.22 -8.34 -0.31
CA ASN A 145 14.27 -8.43 -1.31
C ASN A 145 15.58 -8.85 -0.64
N THR A 146 16.18 -9.93 -1.12
CA THR A 146 17.35 -10.61 -0.55
C THR A 146 18.67 -10.22 -1.18
N ALA A 147 18.71 -9.17 -2.02
CA ALA A 147 19.98 -8.61 -2.52
C ALA A 147 20.98 -8.37 -1.38
N PRO A 148 22.29 -8.25 -1.60
CA PRO A 148 23.22 -7.83 -0.54
C PRO A 148 23.10 -6.32 -0.28
N ALA A 149 23.36 -5.91 0.96
CA ALA A 149 23.47 -4.49 1.30
C ALA A 149 24.67 -3.85 0.58
N PRO A 150 24.55 -2.63 0.05
CA PRO A 150 25.69 -1.97 -0.57
C PRO A 150 26.76 -1.57 0.45
N MET A 151 28.01 -1.74 0.05
CA MET A 151 29.14 -1.06 0.68
C MET A 151 29.09 0.45 0.40
N PRO A 152 29.66 1.30 1.27
CA PRO A 152 29.74 2.74 1.05
C PRO A 152 30.33 3.07 -0.33
N GLY A 153 29.68 3.97 -1.07
CA GLY A 153 30.12 4.43 -2.39
C GLY A 153 29.68 3.56 -3.57
N MET A 154 28.98 2.43 -3.35
CA MET A 154 28.47 1.63 -4.46
C MET A 154 27.18 2.20 -5.07
N GLU A 155 27.18 2.38 -6.38
CA GLU A 155 26.02 2.86 -7.16
C GLU A 155 25.23 1.70 -7.80
N GLY A 156 23.90 1.85 -7.90
CA GLY A 156 23.04 0.87 -8.58
C GLY A 156 22.66 -0.36 -7.74
N TRP A 157 22.81 -0.30 -6.42
CA TRP A 157 22.50 -1.40 -5.48
C TRP A 157 21.13 -1.27 -4.82
N GLN A 158 20.28 -0.37 -5.30
CA GLN A 158 18.91 -0.25 -4.81
C GLN A 158 18.13 -1.52 -5.14
N ALA A 159 17.43 -2.07 -4.15
CA ALA A 159 16.74 -3.35 -4.22
C ALA A 159 15.41 -3.26 -3.47
N ALA A 160 14.30 -3.19 -4.21
CA ALA A 160 12.98 -3.00 -3.62
C ALA A 160 12.35 -4.35 -3.27
N ALA A 161 11.72 -4.45 -2.10
CA ALA A 161 10.90 -5.61 -1.73
C ALA A 161 9.47 -5.50 -2.30
N PHE A 162 8.94 -4.28 -2.34
CA PHE A 162 7.56 -4.04 -2.71
C PHE A 162 7.44 -2.70 -3.43
N ARG A 163 6.60 -2.64 -4.45
CA ARG A 163 6.35 -1.43 -5.23
C ARG A 163 4.88 -1.29 -5.59
N ILE A 164 4.40 -0.05 -5.53
CA ILE A 164 3.02 0.31 -5.84
C ILE A 164 3.03 1.39 -6.91
N SER A 165 2.13 1.24 -7.88
CA SER A 165 2.00 2.14 -9.02
C SER A 165 0.60 2.02 -9.62
N GLY A 166 -0.47 2.19 -8.85
CA GLY A 166 -1.82 1.84 -9.34
C GLY A 166 -2.96 2.79 -9.01
N ASP A 167 -2.79 3.79 -8.16
CA ASP A 167 -3.90 4.65 -7.76
C ASP A 167 -4.08 5.85 -8.68
N LYS A 168 -4.79 5.61 -9.78
CA LYS A 168 -5.36 6.67 -10.59
C LYS A 168 -6.68 7.16 -9.98
N ALA A 169 -6.66 7.44 -8.67
CA ALA A 169 -7.80 8.06 -8.03
C ALA A 169 -8.02 9.43 -8.70
N ASN A 170 -9.17 9.61 -9.35
CA ASN A 170 -9.47 10.80 -10.15
C ASN A 170 -10.20 11.87 -9.33
N SER A 171 -10.67 11.51 -8.13
CA SER A 171 -11.37 12.41 -7.22
C SER A 171 -11.03 12.13 -5.75
N PRO A 172 -11.15 13.15 -4.87
CA PRO A 172 -10.92 12.96 -3.43
C PRO A 172 -11.99 12.06 -2.78
N CYS A 173 -13.16 11.94 -3.40
CA CYS A 173 -14.31 11.17 -2.89
C CYS A 173 -14.23 9.67 -3.20
N GLU A 174 -13.42 9.26 -4.17
CA GLU A 174 -13.21 7.84 -4.46
C GLU A 174 -12.61 7.13 -3.25
N ARG A 175 -13.21 6.03 -2.79
CA ARG A 175 -12.67 5.22 -1.68
C ARG A 175 -11.67 4.18 -2.20
N THR A 176 -10.71 4.65 -2.98
CA THR A 176 -9.65 3.86 -3.62
C THR A 176 -8.32 4.05 -2.89
N GLY A 177 -7.44 3.05 -2.91
CA GLY A 177 -6.12 3.16 -2.31
C GLY A 177 -5.52 1.82 -1.94
N PHE A 178 -4.32 1.87 -1.38
CA PHE A 178 -3.56 0.72 -0.90
C PHE A 178 -3.49 0.76 0.62
N ALA A 179 -3.84 -0.36 1.27
CA ALA A 179 -3.72 -0.51 2.72
C ALA A 179 -2.91 -1.76 3.06
N PHE A 180 -1.87 -1.57 3.86
CA PHE A 180 -1.00 -2.62 4.39
C PHE A 180 -1.21 -2.68 5.90
N VAL A 181 -1.81 -3.77 6.37
CA VAL A 181 -2.16 -3.92 7.78
C VAL A 181 -1.47 -5.16 8.31
N ASN A 182 -0.72 -5.00 9.40
CA ASN A 182 -0.01 -6.10 10.06
C ASN A 182 1.05 -6.77 9.17
N CYS A 183 1.74 -5.99 8.34
CA CYS A 183 2.76 -6.49 7.41
C CYS A 183 4.19 -6.30 7.96
N ARG A 184 5.18 -6.81 7.23
CA ARG A 184 6.60 -6.56 7.46
C ARG A 184 7.29 -6.22 6.14
N VAL A 185 8.05 -5.13 6.13
CA VAL A 185 8.85 -4.65 4.99
C VAL A 185 10.32 -4.74 5.37
N THR A 186 11.04 -5.65 4.73
CA THR A 186 12.45 -5.97 5.02
C THR A 186 13.25 -6.12 3.73
N GLY A 187 14.57 -6.01 3.85
CA GLY A 187 15.50 -6.16 2.74
C GLY A 187 16.91 -5.81 3.18
N SER A 188 17.75 -5.42 2.24
CA SER A 188 19.17 -5.16 2.47
C SER A 188 19.66 -3.83 1.88
N GLY A 189 18.90 -3.25 0.96
CA GLY A 189 19.21 -1.99 0.31
C GLY A 189 18.22 -0.88 0.69
N LYS A 190 18.54 0.36 0.32
CA LYS A 190 17.62 1.48 0.49
C LYS A 190 16.47 1.40 -0.53
N LEU A 191 15.23 1.53 -0.07
CA LEU A 191 14.01 1.41 -0.85
C LEU A 191 12.99 2.51 -0.53
N TYR A 192 12.13 2.82 -1.49
CA TYR A 192 10.94 3.66 -1.32
C TYR A 192 9.71 2.77 -1.13
N VAL A 193 8.90 3.03 -0.10
CA VAL A 193 7.75 2.18 0.28
C VAL A 193 6.49 2.46 -0.54
N GLY A 194 6.47 3.56 -1.29
CA GLY A 194 5.36 3.93 -2.16
C GLY A 194 5.74 5.04 -3.14
N ARG A 195 4.89 5.24 -4.15
CA ARG A 195 5.06 6.30 -5.16
C ARG A 195 3.69 6.85 -5.55
N ALA A 196 3.56 8.17 -5.62
CA ALA A 196 2.32 8.83 -6.06
C ALA A 196 2.21 8.77 -7.58
N MET A 197 1.30 7.95 -8.11
CA MET A 197 1.10 7.82 -9.57
C MET A 197 -0.14 8.56 -10.09
N GLY A 198 -0.92 9.19 -9.19
CA GLY A 198 -2.10 10.00 -9.52
C GLY A 198 -2.35 11.12 -8.50
N GLN A 199 -3.18 12.09 -8.89
CA GLN A 199 -3.45 13.30 -8.10
C GLN A 199 -4.02 12.98 -6.72
N TYR A 200 -4.87 11.96 -6.58
CA TYR A 200 -5.48 11.56 -5.30
C TYR A 200 -4.96 10.21 -4.79
N SER A 201 -3.72 9.87 -5.14
CA SER A 201 -3.04 8.64 -4.73
C SER A 201 -3.17 8.41 -3.22
N ARG A 202 -3.54 7.20 -2.75
CA ARG A 202 -3.68 6.88 -1.32
C ARG A 202 -2.95 5.59 -0.95
N ILE A 203 -2.00 5.68 -0.03
CA ILE A 203 -1.25 4.54 0.50
C ILE A 203 -1.17 4.67 2.03
N VAL A 204 -1.65 3.63 2.73
CA VAL A 204 -1.63 3.59 4.20
C VAL A 204 -0.93 2.33 4.68
N PHE A 205 0.08 2.53 5.53
CA PHE A 205 0.69 1.45 6.31
C PHE A 205 0.21 1.54 7.75
N ALA A 206 -0.27 0.43 8.29
CA ALA A 206 -0.74 0.34 9.66
C ALA A 206 -0.17 -0.90 10.35
N TYR A 207 0.31 -0.73 11.59
CA TYR A 207 0.88 -1.82 12.39
C TYR A 207 1.95 -2.62 11.64
N THR A 208 2.69 -1.95 10.74
CA THR A 208 3.65 -2.57 9.85
C THR A 208 5.07 -2.33 10.38
N TYR A 209 5.89 -3.39 10.39
CA TYR A 209 7.30 -3.27 10.72
C TYR A 209 8.11 -2.83 9.49
N PHE A 210 8.95 -1.82 9.64
CA PHE A 210 9.93 -1.39 8.65
C PHE A 210 11.34 -1.62 9.16
N ASP A 211 12.11 -2.42 8.42
CA ASP A 211 13.55 -2.57 8.66
C ASP A 211 14.33 -1.31 8.24
N ASP A 212 15.63 -1.21 8.55
CA ASP A 212 16.49 -0.05 8.18
C ASP A 212 16.86 0.00 6.68
N VAL A 213 15.88 -0.36 5.87
CA VAL A 213 15.95 -0.48 4.42
C VAL A 213 15.18 0.65 3.77
N VAL A 214 14.40 1.42 4.52
CA VAL A 214 13.68 2.56 3.96
C VAL A 214 14.68 3.68 3.68
N ALA A 215 14.73 4.17 2.44
CA ALA A 215 15.55 5.30 2.02
C ALA A 215 15.14 6.58 2.76
N PRO A 216 16.06 7.53 3.02
CA PRO A 216 15.68 8.86 3.49
C PRO A 216 14.60 9.46 2.58
N GLY A 217 13.53 9.97 3.18
CA GLY A 217 12.38 10.45 2.45
C GLY A 217 11.32 9.39 2.16
N GLY A 218 11.62 8.10 2.33
CA GLY A 218 10.70 6.97 2.45
C GLY A 218 9.86 6.62 1.23
N TRP A 219 9.59 7.58 0.35
CA TRP A 219 8.75 7.40 -0.81
C TRP A 219 9.16 8.35 -1.96
N ASP A 220 8.68 8.05 -3.16
CA ASP A 220 9.10 8.68 -4.41
C ASP A 220 8.00 9.63 -4.91
N ASP A 221 8.35 10.90 -5.16
CA ASP A 221 7.49 11.84 -5.86
C ASP A 221 7.73 11.72 -7.37
N TRP A 222 6.79 11.09 -8.08
CA TRP A 222 6.85 11.08 -9.54
C TRP A 222 6.93 12.52 -10.05
N ASN A 223 8.04 12.84 -10.74
CA ASN A 223 8.30 14.04 -11.55
C ASN A 223 7.33 15.19 -11.24
N HIS A 224 7.74 16.14 -10.39
CA HIS A 224 7.09 17.31 -9.75
C HIS A 224 5.86 17.99 -10.41
N ASN A 225 5.38 17.54 -11.56
CA ASN A 225 4.23 18.00 -12.33
C ASN A 225 2.90 17.30 -12.00
N SER A 226 2.85 16.03 -11.57
CA SER A 226 1.57 15.30 -11.39
C SER A 226 0.89 15.53 -10.02
N ASN A 227 1.63 15.99 -9.01
CA ASN A 227 1.12 16.24 -7.66
C ASN A 227 1.42 17.67 -7.16
N LYS A 228 1.44 18.66 -8.06
CA LYS A 228 1.68 20.08 -7.73
C LYS A 228 0.75 20.61 -6.63
N ASN A 229 -0.46 20.05 -6.53
CA ASN A 229 -1.46 20.44 -5.54
C ASN A 229 -1.42 19.63 -4.22
N LYS A 230 -0.45 18.70 -4.04
CA LYS A 230 -0.27 17.88 -2.81
C LYS A 230 -1.53 17.13 -2.36
N THR A 231 -2.25 16.56 -3.31
CA THR A 231 -3.55 15.90 -3.09
C THR A 231 -3.44 14.39 -2.84
N ALA A 232 -2.24 13.81 -2.99
CA ALA A 232 -1.95 12.45 -2.56
C ALA A 232 -2.00 12.32 -1.03
N PHE A 233 -2.56 11.21 -0.55
CA PHE A 233 -2.71 10.85 0.85
C PHE A 233 -1.83 9.66 1.20
N PHE A 234 -0.64 9.93 1.74
CA PHE A 234 0.20 8.88 2.31
C PHE A 234 0.15 8.93 3.83
N GLY A 235 -0.05 7.77 4.44
CA GLY A 235 -0.33 7.65 5.86
C GLY A 235 0.42 6.50 6.51
N VAL A 236 0.96 6.75 7.70
CA VAL A 236 1.53 5.72 8.56
C VAL A 236 0.85 5.74 9.92
N TYR A 237 0.37 4.60 10.38
CA TYR A 237 -0.31 4.44 11.67
C TYR A 237 0.35 3.35 12.50
N ARG A 238 0.90 3.72 13.67
CA ARG A 238 1.53 2.77 14.61
C ARG A 238 2.51 1.78 13.95
N CYS A 239 3.25 2.23 12.94
CA CYS A 239 4.34 1.47 12.34
C CYS A 239 5.57 1.49 13.26
N TYR A 240 6.46 0.51 13.15
CA TYR A 240 7.58 0.35 14.09
C TYR A 240 8.78 -0.29 13.40
N GLY A 241 9.91 -0.36 14.09
CA GLY A 241 11.19 -0.81 13.54
C GLY A 241 12.13 0.35 13.15
N PRO A 242 13.39 0.05 12.83
CA PRO A 242 14.43 1.05 12.62
C PRO A 242 14.19 1.93 11.39
N GLY A 243 13.51 1.44 10.35
CA GLY A 243 13.13 2.24 9.17
C GLY A 243 11.83 3.03 9.33
N ALA A 244 11.12 2.89 10.46
CA ALA A 244 9.84 3.57 10.66
C ALA A 244 9.97 5.09 10.72
N ALA A 245 11.13 5.61 11.14
CA ALA A 245 11.40 7.04 11.13
C ALA A 245 11.52 7.60 9.70
N ALA A 246 12.03 6.83 8.74
CA ALA A 246 12.22 7.28 7.36
C ALA A 246 10.91 7.38 6.56
N VAL A 247 9.87 6.64 6.97
CA VAL A 247 8.50 6.78 6.42
C VAL A 247 7.68 7.85 7.12
N ARG A 248 8.09 8.29 8.32
CA ARG A 248 7.45 9.36 9.11
C ARG A 248 8.16 10.70 8.85
N GLY A 249 7.43 11.81 8.87
CA GLY A 249 8.06 13.14 8.91
C GLY A 249 8.54 13.70 7.55
N VAL A 250 8.20 13.07 6.43
CA VAL A 250 8.24 13.74 5.13
C VAL A 250 6.98 14.57 4.93
N SER A 251 7.11 15.75 4.33
CA SER A 251 6.03 16.75 4.20
C SER A 251 4.77 16.29 3.46
N TRP A 252 4.81 15.10 2.88
CA TRP A 252 3.77 14.52 2.02
C TRP A 252 3.32 13.13 2.49
N ALA A 253 3.88 12.57 3.57
CA ALA A 253 3.33 11.41 4.28
C ALA A 253 3.04 11.76 5.75
N ARG A 254 1.80 11.52 6.17
CA ARG A 254 1.28 11.93 7.47
C ARG A 254 1.38 10.78 8.47
N GLU A 255 1.80 11.09 9.69
CA GLU A 255 1.49 10.22 10.81
C GLU A 255 0.01 10.37 11.13
N LEU A 256 -0.73 9.25 11.08
CA LEU A 256 -2.16 9.25 11.27
C LEU A 256 -2.51 9.05 12.75
N ASP A 257 -3.62 9.64 13.18
CA ASP A 257 -4.31 9.22 14.40
C ASP A 257 -5.23 8.02 14.12
N PHE A 258 -5.87 7.51 15.17
CA PHE A 258 -6.77 6.37 15.03
C PHE A 258 -7.96 6.68 14.12
N GLU A 259 -8.59 7.85 14.25
CA GLU A 259 -9.80 8.17 13.47
C GLU A 259 -9.51 8.32 11.98
N THR A 260 -8.35 8.88 11.63
CA THR A 260 -7.92 9.03 10.25
C THR A 260 -7.46 7.69 9.66
N ALA A 261 -6.83 6.83 10.47
CA ALA A 261 -6.41 5.50 10.03
C ALA A 261 -7.58 4.51 9.92
N ARG A 262 -8.58 4.62 10.82
CA ARG A 262 -9.69 3.66 11.00
C ARG A 262 -10.35 3.24 9.68
N PRO A 263 -10.67 4.14 8.72
CA PRO A 263 -11.28 3.76 7.45
C PRO A 263 -10.46 2.75 6.63
N PHE A 264 -9.14 2.71 6.79
CA PHE A 264 -8.21 1.80 6.10
C PHE A 264 -7.96 0.51 6.88
N LEU A 265 -8.21 0.51 8.19
CA LEU A 265 -8.03 -0.66 9.06
C LEU A 265 -9.24 -1.59 9.00
N VAL A 266 -10.42 -1.03 8.84
CA VAL A 266 -11.67 -1.78 8.95
C VAL A 266 -11.99 -2.53 7.66
N LYS A 267 -12.68 -3.66 7.82
CA LYS A 267 -13.19 -4.50 6.73
C LYS A 267 -13.93 -3.68 5.65
N SER A 268 -14.67 -2.64 6.02
CA SER A 268 -15.42 -1.84 5.05
C SER A 268 -14.56 -1.09 4.03
N PHE A 269 -13.25 -0.89 4.27
CA PHE A 269 -12.33 -0.33 3.26
C PHE A 269 -12.37 -1.12 1.95
N VAL A 270 -12.50 -2.44 2.10
CA VAL A 270 -12.41 -3.43 1.02
C VAL A 270 -13.75 -4.13 0.79
N ASN A 271 -14.84 -3.54 1.25
CA ASN A 271 -16.18 -4.17 1.29
C ASN A 271 -16.19 -5.51 2.06
N GLY A 272 -15.26 -5.70 3.00
CA GLY A 272 -15.00 -6.91 3.76
C GLY A 272 -16.16 -7.40 4.62
N ARG A 273 -17.14 -6.55 4.95
CA ARG A 273 -18.36 -7.01 5.64
C ARG A 273 -19.18 -8.01 4.83
N HIS A 274 -18.93 -8.12 3.53
CA HIS A 274 -19.61 -9.04 2.63
C HIS A 274 -18.86 -10.35 2.39
N TRP A 275 -17.60 -10.47 2.80
CA TRP A 275 -16.74 -11.60 2.39
C TRP A 275 -15.65 -12.01 3.38
N LEU A 276 -15.35 -11.20 4.41
CA LEU A 276 -14.51 -11.60 5.54
C LEU A 276 -15.41 -12.19 6.63
N GLY A 277 -15.05 -13.36 7.14
CA GLY A 277 -15.73 -14.01 8.24
C GLY A 277 -15.72 -13.17 9.52
N PRO A 278 -16.60 -13.44 10.49
CA PRO A 278 -16.66 -12.69 11.75
C PRO A 278 -15.32 -12.67 12.51
N SER A 279 -14.59 -13.79 12.47
CA SER A 279 -13.29 -14.03 13.12
C SER A 279 -12.08 -13.55 12.32
N ASP A 280 -12.25 -13.20 11.04
CA ASP A 280 -11.17 -12.60 10.27
C ASP A 280 -10.89 -11.19 10.80
N PRO A 281 -9.64 -10.77 11.02
CA PRO A 281 -9.33 -9.43 11.51
C PRO A 281 -9.73 -8.29 10.54
#